data_AF-A0A1B6D667-F1
#
_entry.id   AF-A0A1B6D667-F1
#
_cell.length_a   1.000
_cell.length_b   1.000
_cell.length_c   1.000
_cell.angle_alpha   90.00
_cell.angle_beta   90.00
_cell.angle_gamma   90.00
#
_symmetry.space_group_name_H-M   'P 1'
#
loop_
_entity.id
_entity.type
_entity.pdbx_description
1 polymer ?
#
loop_
_entity_poly.entity_id
_entity_poly.type
_entity_poly.pdbx_seq_one_letter_code
_entity_poly.pdbx_strand_id
1 'polypeptide(L)'
;ADFSIVKIGERLNSPDVKYTQIISAQTQVVSGINYQLKLRVMDDSKASHICDVLIYDQSWTNTREVSKIECNPDNRKKRGTLLGGYKDQDVNDPSIKKMADFSIVKIGERLNSP
;
A
#
# COMPACT_ATOMS: atom_id res chain seq x y z
N ALA A 1 -5.84 10.80 13.13
CA ALA A 1 -5.88 10.38 11.72
C ALA A 1 -7.32 10.10 11.24
N ASP A 2 -8.22 9.75 12.15
CA ASP A 2 -9.55 9.21 11.80
C ASP A 2 -10.48 10.20 11.09
N PHE A 3 -10.49 11.48 11.48
CA PHE A 3 -11.33 12.50 10.83
C PHE A 3 -11.02 12.67 9.34
N SER A 4 -9.75 12.58 8.97
CA SER A 4 -9.33 12.67 7.57
C SER A 4 -9.70 11.43 6.77
N ILE A 5 -9.67 10.25 7.39
CA ILE A 5 -10.01 8.98 6.72
C ILE A 5 -11.51 8.94 6.38
N VAL A 6 -12.38 9.37 7.29
CA VAL A 6 -13.83 9.44 7.04
C VAL A 6 -14.13 10.32 5.83
N LYS A 7 -13.58 11.53 5.78
CA LYS A 7 -13.80 12.45 4.65
C LYS A 7 -13.19 11.95 3.33
N ILE A 8 -12.10 11.18 3.40
CA ILE A 8 -11.55 10.51 2.20
C ILE A 8 -12.51 9.43 1.72
N GLY A 9 -13.09 8.63 2.63
CA GLY A 9 -14.13 7.66 2.31
C GLY A 9 -15.32 8.26 1.59
N GLU A 10 -15.87 9.36 2.12
CA GLU A 10 -16.92 10.14 1.45
C GLU A 10 -16.50 10.60 0.05
N ARG A 11 -15.28 11.13 -0.10
CA ARG A 11 -14.78 11.61 -1.40
C ARG A 11 -14.63 10.50 -2.43
N LEU A 12 -14.29 9.30 -1.99
CA LEU A 12 -14.13 8.11 -2.84
C LEU A 12 -15.44 7.33 -3.03
N ASN A 13 -16.54 7.75 -2.39
CA ASN A 13 -17.79 6.97 -2.28
C ASN A 13 -17.54 5.54 -1.74
N SER A 14 -16.66 5.42 -0.75
CA SER A 14 -16.17 4.15 -0.22
C SER A 14 -16.19 4.22 1.32
N PRO A 15 -17.14 3.55 2.00
CA PRO A 15 -17.24 3.60 3.46
C PRO A 15 -16.07 2.92 4.19
N ASP A 16 -15.45 1.89 3.61
CA ASP A 16 -14.37 1.10 4.24
C ASP A 16 -12.96 1.47 3.73
N VAL A 17 -12.69 2.76 3.57
CA VAL A 17 -11.34 3.22 3.20
C VAL A 17 -10.32 2.92 4.31
N LYS A 18 -9.24 2.25 3.92
CA LYS A 18 -8.11 1.96 4.79
C LYS A 18 -6.93 2.84 4.43
N TYR A 19 -6.44 3.60 5.41
CA TYR A 19 -5.14 4.25 5.30
C TYR A 19 -4.03 3.18 5.31
N THR A 20 -3.08 3.29 4.38
CA THR A 20 -1.99 2.30 4.22
C THR A 20 -0.61 2.90 4.44
N GLN A 21 -0.38 4.16 4.04
CA GLN A 21 0.94 4.79 4.14
C GLN A 21 0.88 6.32 4.09
N ILE A 22 1.74 7.02 4.86
CA ILE A 22 2.02 8.45 4.68
C ILE A 22 3.16 8.53 3.67
N ILE A 23 2.89 9.15 2.53
CA ILE A 23 3.88 9.37 1.48
C ILE A 23 4.71 10.60 1.81
N SER A 24 4.07 11.68 2.29
CA SER A 24 4.75 12.88 2.77
C SER A 24 3.88 13.66 3.74
N ALA A 25 4.51 14.44 4.61
CA ALA A 25 3.85 15.38 5.51
C ALA A 25 4.66 16.68 5.57
N GLN A 26 3.98 17.82 5.48
CA GLN A 26 4.55 19.15 5.61
C GLN A 26 3.66 20.00 6.50
N THR A 27 4.25 20.99 7.16
CA THR A 27 3.52 21.91 8.04
C THR A 27 3.85 23.36 7.68
N GLN A 28 2.86 24.23 7.80
CA GLN A 28 3.03 25.68 7.64
C GLN A 28 2.37 26.41 8.81
N VAL A 29 3.11 27.31 9.45
CA VAL A 29 2.59 28.21 10.49
C VAL A 29 1.84 29.36 9.82
N VAL A 30 0.63 29.64 10.31
CA VAL A 30 -0.26 30.73 9.89
C VAL A 30 -0.91 31.34 11.16
N SER A 31 -2.16 31.79 11.11
CA SER A 31 -2.99 32.03 12.30
C SER A 31 -3.43 30.72 12.99
N GLY A 32 -2.58 29.70 12.99
CA GLY A 32 -2.85 28.29 13.26
C GLY A 32 -1.74 27.45 12.63
N ILE A 33 -1.98 26.18 12.36
CA ILE A 33 -1.06 25.29 11.64
C ILE A 33 -1.80 24.60 10.51
N ASN A 34 -1.27 24.73 9.29
CA ASN A 34 -1.68 23.91 8.16
C ASN A 34 -0.81 22.65 8.11
N TYR A 35 -1.43 21.48 8.02
CA TYR A 35 -0.78 20.20 7.75
C TYR A 35 -1.15 19.74 6.35
N GLN A 36 -0.17 19.69 5.46
CA GLN A 36 -0.31 19.13 4.13
C GLN A 36 0.21 17.69 4.14
N LEU A 37 -0.70 16.74 3.96
CA LEU A 37 -0.42 15.31 3.97
C LEU A 37 -0.64 14.74 2.58
N LYS A 38 0.27 13.85 2.15
CA LYS A 38 0.05 12.96 1.02
C LYS A 38 -0.08 11.55 1.55
N LEU A 39 -1.25 10.96 1.41
CA LEU A 39 -1.61 9.67 1.97
C LEU A 39 -1.83 8.66 0.86
N ARG A 40 -1.42 7.42 1.07
CA ARG A 40 -1.87 6.28 0.28
C ARG A 40 -3.01 5.60 1.02
N VAL A 41 -4.14 5.43 0.35
CA VAL A 41 -5.32 4.76 0.88
C VAL A 41 -5.75 3.63 -0.06
N MET A 42 -6.48 2.68 0.49
CA MET A 42 -7.08 1.57 -0.25
C MET A 42 -8.60 1.64 -0.07
N ASP A 43 -9.33 1.60 -1.16
CA ASP A 43 -10.79 1.54 -1.14
C ASP A 43 -11.31 0.10 -0.98
N ASP A 44 -12.63 -0.05 -0.91
CA ASP A 44 -13.31 -1.32 -0.69
C ASP A 44 -13.02 -2.32 -1.84
N SER A 45 -12.72 -1.82 -3.04
CA SER A 45 -12.35 -2.60 -4.22
C SER A 45 -10.89 -3.06 -4.22
N LYS A 46 -10.12 -2.70 -3.18
CA LYS A 46 -8.65 -2.89 -3.09
C LYS A 46 -7.88 -2.08 -4.14
N ALA A 47 -8.48 -1.04 -4.71
CA ALA A 47 -7.77 -0.08 -5.54
C ALA A 47 -7.03 0.91 -4.63
N SER A 48 -5.80 1.23 -5.03
CA SER A 48 -4.94 2.14 -4.28
C SER A 48 -5.14 3.55 -4.83
N HIS A 49 -5.27 4.52 -3.93
CA HIS A 49 -5.38 5.94 -4.26
C HIS A 49 -4.32 6.73 -3.51
N ILE A 50 -3.81 7.79 -4.13
CA ILE A 50 -3.01 8.82 -3.46
C ILE A 50 -3.91 10.02 -3.21
N CYS A 51 -4.05 10.40 -1.96
CA CYS A 51 -4.86 11.54 -1.52
C CYS A 51 -3.96 12.63 -0.94
N ASP A 52 -4.05 13.83 -1.51
CA ASP A 52 -3.53 15.06 -0.93
C ASP A 52 -4.59 15.66 0.00
N VAL A 53 -4.22 15.86 1.26
CA VAL A 53 -5.11 16.34 2.33
C VAL A 53 -4.49 17.57 2.97
N LEU A 54 -5.25 18.66 3.05
CA LEU A 54 -4.87 19.85 3.80
C LEU A 54 -5.75 19.94 5.05
N ILE A 55 -5.11 19.99 6.23
CA ILE A 55 -5.78 20.10 7.53
C ILE A 55 -5.36 21.43 8.14
N TYR A 56 -6.32 22.24 8.56
CA TYR A 56 -6.08 23.43 9.38
C TYR A 56 -6.36 23.08 10.85
N ASP A 57 -5.46 23.47 11.74
CA ASP A 57 -5.56 23.28 13.18
C ASP A 57 -5.23 24.57 13.92
N GLN A 58 -6.12 24.99 14.81
CA GLN A 58 -5.94 26.13 15.69
C GLN A 58 -6.33 25.69 17.10
N SER A 59 -5.36 25.16 17.83
CA SER A 59 -5.57 24.55 19.15
C SER A 59 -6.17 25.49 20.19
N TRP A 60 -5.81 26.79 20.18
CA TRP A 60 -6.33 27.77 21.15
C TRP A 60 -7.80 28.18 20.94
N THR A 61 -8.40 27.81 19.81
CA THR A 61 -9.85 27.94 19.58
C THR A 61 -10.55 26.59 19.44
N ASN A 62 -9.82 25.48 19.63
CA ASN A 62 -10.27 24.11 19.36
C ASN A 62 -10.80 23.91 17.93
N THR A 63 -10.28 24.66 16.96
CA THR A 63 -10.68 24.53 15.55
C THR A 63 -9.79 23.51 14.85
N ARG A 64 -10.38 22.46 14.27
CA ARG A 64 -9.69 21.53 13.38
C ARG A 64 -10.58 21.16 12.21
N GLU A 65 -10.12 21.39 10.99
CA GLU A 65 -10.88 21.10 9.79
C GLU A 65 -10.00 20.58 8.67
N VAL A 66 -10.61 19.78 7.78
CA VAL A 66 -9.98 19.40 6.52
C VAL A 66 -10.41 20.41 5.48
N SER A 67 -9.47 21.27 5.09
CA SER A 67 -9.68 22.37 4.15
C SER A 67 -9.67 21.89 2.69
N LYS A 68 -8.96 20.79 2.38
CA LYS A 68 -8.87 20.24 1.02
C LYS A 68 -8.64 18.73 1.03
N ILE A 69 -9.30 18.01 0.11
CA ILE A 69 -9.04 16.61 -0.22
C ILE A 69 -9.05 16.44 -1.72
N GLU A 70 -7.95 15.94 -2.29
CA GLU A 70 -7.86 15.52 -3.68
C GLU A 70 -7.29 14.11 -3.75
N CYS A 71 -8.05 13.17 -4.30
CA CYS A 71 -7.62 11.79 -4.45
C CYS A 71 -7.52 11.42 -5.92
N ASN A 72 -6.42 10.75 -6.28
CA ASN A 72 -6.17 10.23 -7.61
C ASN A 72 -5.79 8.74 -7.52
N PRO A 73 -6.14 7.92 -8.53
CA PRO A 73 -5.67 6.54 -8.58
C PRO A 73 -4.13 6.46 -8.49
N ASP A 74 -3.61 5.55 -7.66
CA ASP A 74 -2.16 5.28 -7.60
C ASP A 74 -1.77 4.45 -8.83
N ASN A 75 -1.56 5.14 -9.95
CA ASN A 75 -1.17 4.56 -11.23
C ASN A 75 0.30 4.10 -11.29
N ARG A 76 1.02 4.09 -10.15
CA ARG A 76 2.27 3.32 -10.10
C ARG A 76 1.88 1.91 -10.47
N LYS A 77 2.31 1.46 -11.66
CA LYS A 77 2.21 0.07 -12.09
C LYS A 77 2.56 -0.72 -10.86
N LYS A 78 1.57 -1.42 -10.28
CA LYS A 78 1.87 -2.43 -9.28
C LYS A 78 2.96 -3.22 -9.98
N ARG A 79 4.21 -3.17 -9.51
CA ARG A 79 5.04 -4.37 -9.57
C ARG A 79 4.18 -5.31 -8.73
N GLY A 80 3.25 -5.96 -9.42
CA GLY A 80 2.34 -6.88 -8.76
C GLY A 80 3.25 -7.80 -8.00
N THR A 81 2.89 -8.13 -6.77
CA THR A 81 3.20 -9.47 -6.31
C THR A 81 2.71 -10.37 -7.45
N LEU A 82 3.63 -10.86 -8.28
CA LEU A 82 3.31 -11.84 -9.32
C LEU A 82 2.80 -13.03 -8.53
N LEU A 83 1.48 -13.19 -8.44
CA LEU A 83 0.89 -14.43 -7.97
C LEU A 83 1.29 -15.46 -9.03
N GLY A 84 2.26 -16.31 -8.69
CA GLY A 84 2.89 -17.25 -9.63
C GLY A 84 4.25 -16.81 -10.22
N GLY A 85 4.88 -15.74 -9.74
CA GLY A 85 6.27 -15.40 -10.09
C GLY A 85 7.29 -16.12 -9.21
N TYR A 86 8.46 -16.44 -9.76
CA TYR A 86 9.57 -16.98 -8.96
C TYR A 86 9.99 -15.96 -7.89
N LYS A 87 10.15 -16.44 -6.67
CA LYS A 87 10.67 -15.68 -5.53
C LYS A 87 11.93 -16.37 -5.04
N ASP A 88 12.92 -15.60 -4.62
CA ASP A 88 14.11 -16.13 -3.98
C ASP A 88 13.74 -16.86 -2.68
N GLN A 89 14.34 -18.03 -2.47
CA GLN A 89 14.14 -18.87 -1.29
C GLN A 89 15.50 -19.39 -0.79
N ASP A 90 15.60 -19.67 0.51
CA ASP A 90 16.83 -20.19 1.11
C ASP A 90 17.18 -21.56 0.51
N VAL A 91 18.39 -21.67 -0.04
CA VAL A 91 18.94 -22.90 -0.61
C VAL A 91 19.11 -24.02 0.42
N ASN A 92 19.16 -23.67 1.71
CA ASN A 92 19.27 -24.64 2.80
C ASN A 92 17.93 -25.18 3.28
N ASP A 93 16.81 -24.65 2.79
CA ASP A 93 15.46 -25.08 3.16
C ASP A 93 15.24 -26.58 2.83
N PRO A 94 14.74 -27.39 3.78
CA PRO A 94 14.51 -28.82 3.57
C PRO A 94 13.58 -29.15 2.39
N SER A 95 12.60 -28.28 2.08
CA SER A 95 11.67 -28.47 0.96
C SER A 95 12.34 -28.22 -0.39
N ILE A 96 13.27 -27.27 -0.47
CA ILE A 96 14.08 -26.99 -1.67
C ILE A 96 15.02 -28.17 -1.95
N LYS A 97 15.69 -28.70 -0.92
CA LYS A 97 16.56 -29.90 -1.03
C LYS A 97 15.78 -31.12 -1.52
N LYS A 98 14.60 -31.38 -0.94
CA LYS A 98 13.73 -32.50 -1.35
C LYS A 98 13.29 -32.39 -2.82
N MET A 99 13.02 -31.18 -3.31
CA MET A 99 12.65 -30.96 -4.71
C MET A 99 13.85 -31.14 -5.66
N ALA A 100 15.05 -30.72 -5.23
CA ALA A 100 16.29 -30.96 -5.96
C ALA A 100 16.58 -32.47 -6.10
N ASP A 101 16.45 -33.23 -5.01
CA ASP A 101 16.63 -34.68 -5.02
C ASP A 101 15.62 -35.38 -5.96
N PHE A 102 14.35 -34.98 -5.89
CA PHE A 102 13.31 -35.48 -6.80
C PHE A 102 13.66 -35.22 -8.29
N SER A 103 14.19 -34.04 -8.57
CA SER A 103 14.58 -33.66 -9.94
C SER A 103 15.70 -34.54 -10.48
N ILE A 104 16.70 -34.87 -9.64
CA ILE A 104 17.81 -35.76 -10.00
C ILE A 104 17.30 -37.17 -10.35
N VAL A 105 16.38 -37.71 -9.55
CA VAL A 105 15.76 -39.03 -9.81
C VAL A 105 15.07 -39.02 -11.18
N LYS A 106 14.27 -37.98 -11.47
CA LYS A 106 13.53 -37.89 -12.74
C LYS A 106 14.44 -37.71 -13.95
N ILE A 107 15.55 -36.99 -13.80
CA ILE A 107 16.56 -36.84 -14.85
C ILE A 107 17.22 -38.20 -15.13
N GLY A 108 17.60 -38.95 -14.10
CA GLY A 108 18.17 -40.29 -14.24
C GLY A 108 17.23 -41.26 -14.99
N GLU A 109 15.93 -41.22 -14.70
CA GLU A 109 14.93 -42.01 -15.44
C GLU A 109 14.85 -41.63 -16.93
N ARG A 110 14.94 -40.33 -17.26
CA ARG A 110 14.88 -39.86 -18.65
C ARG A 110 16.14 -40.21 -19.44
N LEU A 111 17.31 -40.16 -18.80
CA LEU A 111 18.58 -40.48 -19.44
C LEU A 111 18.78 -41.99 -19.66
N ASN A 112 18.08 -42.82 -18.89
CA ASN A 112 18.09 -44.28 -19.05
C ASN A 112 16.95 -44.80 -19.96
N SER A 113 16.28 -43.91 -20.70
CA SER A 113 15.36 -44.33 -21.77
C SER A 113 16.18 -44.60 -23.04
N PRO A 114 16.13 -45.82 -23.61
CA PRO A 114 16.90 -46.20 -24.80
C PRO A 114 16.47 -45.43 -26.05
#